data_AF-A0A533Q6N6-F1
#
_entry.id   AF-A0A533Q6N6-F1
#
_cell.length_a   1.000
_cell.length_b   1.000
_cell.length_c   1.000
_cell.angle_alpha   90.00
_cell.angle_beta   90.00
_cell.angle_gamma   90.00
#
_symmetry.space_group_name_H-M   'P 1'
#
loop_
_entity.id
_entity.type
_entity.pdbx_description
1 polymer ?
#
loop_
_entity_poly.entity_id
_entity_poly.type
_entity_poly.pdbx_seq_one_letter_code
_entity_poly.pdbx_strand_id
1 'polypeptide(L)'
;MTDRDILSIINNAFIHIGRYFVAIASILTILASGFLIFAGIWEFISGIPEIFNFLFDHGDHHFELSVHFISAIDSFMVAVVMFVMGIGLFELFVDKNQSISYPHWLRIHDLNDLKEKLIAAAVVVIVITFLKHIVMWENPLETLYFGGAIAIVILSITLFSKLVVGTDAKKRKEYETK
;
A
#
# COMPACT_ATOMS: atom_id res chain seq x y z
N MET A 1 -0.28 -44.24 -20.51
CA MET A 1 -0.32 -42.96 -21.24
C MET A 1 -1.21 -41.91 -20.56
N THR A 2 -1.93 -42.27 -19.48
CA THR A 2 -3.06 -41.50 -18.91
C THR A 2 -2.72 -40.55 -17.75
N ASP A 3 -1.67 -40.82 -16.97
CA ASP A 3 -1.33 -40.00 -15.78
C ASP A 3 -0.86 -38.58 -16.14
N ARG A 4 -0.16 -38.40 -17.27
CA ARG A 4 0.30 -37.08 -17.71
C ARG A 4 -0.85 -36.18 -18.15
N ASP A 5 -1.91 -36.76 -18.72
CA ASP A 5 -3.09 -36.02 -19.17
C ASP A 5 -3.92 -35.53 -17.98
N ILE A 6 -4.14 -36.38 -16.98
CA ILE A 6 -4.88 -36.01 -15.75
C ILE A 6 -4.14 -34.90 -14.98
N LEU A 7 -2.82 -35.01 -14.82
CA LEU A 7 -2.02 -33.99 -14.15
C LEU A 7 -2.03 -32.63 -14.88
N SER A 8 -1.99 -32.64 -16.22
CA SER A 8 -2.04 -31.40 -17.00
C SER A 8 -3.42 -30.73 -16.97
N ILE A 9 -4.51 -31.51 -16.98
CA ILE A 9 -5.88 -31.00 -16.85
C ILE A 9 -6.09 -30.36 -15.47
N ILE A 10 -5.63 -31.02 -14.40
CA ILE A 10 -5.72 -30.49 -13.03
C ILE A 10 -4.91 -29.19 -12.89
N ASN A 11 -3.68 -29.16 -13.41
CA ASN A 11 -2.83 -27.97 -13.35
C ASN A 11 -3.45 -26.78 -14.10
N ASN A 12 -3.96 -27.00 -15.31
CA ASN A 12 -4.60 -25.95 -16.09
C ASN A 12 -5.87 -25.45 -15.40
N ALA A 13 -6.72 -26.35 -14.87
CA ALA A 13 -7.90 -25.97 -14.12
C ALA A 13 -7.57 -25.16 -12.85
N PHE A 14 -6.53 -25.56 -12.11
CA PHE A 14 -6.07 -24.85 -10.91
C PHE A 14 -5.58 -23.43 -11.25
N ILE A 15 -4.79 -23.27 -12.31
CA ILE A 15 -4.30 -21.97 -12.77
C ILE A 15 -5.47 -21.07 -13.22
N HIS A 16 -6.44 -21.62 -13.96
CA HIS A 16 -7.60 -20.85 -14.40
C HIS A 16 -8.48 -20.40 -13.24
N ILE A 17 -8.79 -21.28 -12.29
CA ILE A 17 -9.57 -20.96 -11.07
C ILE A 17 -8.85 -19.93 -10.21
N GLY A 18 -7.54 -20.11 -10.01
CA GLY A 18 -6.70 -19.16 -9.27
C GLY A 18 -6.76 -17.77 -9.89
N ARG A 19 -6.72 -17.67 -11.23
CA ARG A 19 -6.85 -16.40 -11.93
C ARG A 19 -8.19 -15.72 -11.71
N TYR A 20 -9.32 -16.45 -11.75
CA TYR A 20 -10.63 -15.86 -11.47
C TYR A 20 -10.79 -15.41 -10.02
N PHE A 21 -10.29 -16.19 -9.07
CA PHE A 21 -10.32 -15.84 -7.65
C PHE A 21 -9.56 -14.53 -7.38
N VAL A 22 -8.35 -14.43 -7.93
CA VAL A 22 -7.52 -13.24 -7.80
C VAL A 22 -8.12 -12.03 -8.53
N ALA A 23 -8.75 -12.23 -9.69
CA ALA A 23 -9.46 -11.17 -10.40
C ALA A 23 -10.58 -10.57 -9.55
N ILE A 24 -11.37 -11.41 -8.87
CA ILE A 24 -12.43 -10.95 -7.96
C ILE A 24 -11.84 -10.17 -6.79
N ALA A 25 -10.79 -10.70 -6.15
CA ALA A 25 -10.11 -10.03 -5.05
C ALA A 25 -9.54 -8.65 -5.46
N SER A 26 -8.95 -8.57 -6.65
CA SER A 26 -8.46 -7.31 -7.21
C SER A 26 -9.60 -6.29 -7.42
N ILE A 27 -10.70 -6.70 -8.05
CA ILE A 27 -11.86 -5.83 -8.29
C ILE A 27 -12.41 -5.30 -6.97
N LEU A 28 -12.56 -6.16 -5.96
CA LEU A 28 -12.99 -5.76 -4.62
C LEU A 28 -12.02 -4.77 -3.97
N THR A 29 -10.71 -4.96 -4.15
CA THR A 29 -9.67 -4.06 -3.61
C THR A 29 -9.74 -2.68 -4.29
N ILE A 30 -9.94 -2.63 -5.60
CA ILE A 30 -10.13 -1.37 -6.34
C ILE A 30 -11.42 -0.66 -5.89
N LEU A 31 -12.50 -1.43 -5.68
CA LEU A 31 -13.77 -0.88 -5.18
C LEU A 31 -13.61 -0.32 -3.76
N ALA A 32 -12.93 -1.05 -2.88
CA ALA A 32 -12.62 -0.61 -1.51
C ALA A 32 -11.79 0.69 -1.50
N SER A 33 -10.79 0.78 -2.38
CA SER A 33 -10.06 2.04 -2.61
C SER A 33 -11.02 3.17 -3.00
N GLY A 34 -11.94 2.93 -3.94
CA GLY A 34 -12.94 3.92 -4.32
C GLY A 34 -13.75 4.41 -3.13
N PHE A 35 -14.21 3.48 -2.27
CA PHE A 35 -14.93 3.81 -1.05
C PHE A 35 -14.10 4.66 -0.07
N LEU A 36 -12.81 4.34 0.11
CA LEU A 36 -11.90 5.14 0.94
C LEU A 36 -11.67 6.56 0.39
N ILE A 37 -11.63 6.73 -0.94
CA ILE A 37 -11.58 8.07 -1.55
C ILE A 37 -12.84 8.85 -1.19
N PHE A 38 -14.02 8.24 -1.30
CA PHE A 38 -15.27 8.88 -0.90
C PHE A 38 -15.27 9.25 0.59
N ALA A 39 -14.78 8.35 1.47
CA ALA A 39 -14.64 8.63 2.89
C ALA A 39 -13.67 9.79 3.15
N GLY A 40 -12.53 9.85 2.46
CA GLY A 40 -11.57 10.95 2.56
C GLY A 40 -12.14 12.29 2.08
N ILE A 41 -12.93 12.29 0.99
CA ILE A 41 -13.65 13.48 0.53
C ILE A 41 -14.67 13.94 1.57
N TRP A 42 -15.40 12.99 2.17
CA TRP A 42 -16.37 13.30 3.21
C TRP A 42 -15.72 13.97 4.42
N GLU A 43 -14.62 13.39 4.91
CA GLU A 43 -13.82 13.94 6.02
C GLU A 43 -13.29 15.35 5.71
N PHE A 44 -12.87 15.57 4.47
CA PHE A 44 -12.42 16.87 4.01
C PHE A 44 -13.54 17.91 4.01
N ILE A 45 -14.73 17.54 3.56
CA ILE A 45 -15.91 18.43 3.53
C ILE A 45 -16.38 18.74 4.96
N SER A 46 -16.35 17.77 5.87
CA SER A 46 -16.73 17.98 7.27
C SER A 46 -15.81 18.94 8.01
N GLY A 47 -14.56 19.13 7.55
CA GLY A 47 -13.66 20.14 8.11
C GLY A 47 -13.95 21.58 7.65
N ILE A 48 -14.73 21.79 6.58
CA ILE A 48 -15.00 23.14 6.03
C ILE A 48 -15.79 24.05 7.00
N PRO A 49 -16.84 23.58 7.69
CA PRO A 49 -17.57 24.39 8.68
C PRO A 49 -16.67 24.94 9.79
N GLU A 50 -15.66 24.17 10.23
CA GLU A 50 -14.71 24.61 11.25
C GLU A 50 -13.81 25.75 10.75
N ILE A 51 -13.42 25.73 9.47
CA ILE A 51 -12.70 26.85 8.82
C ILE A 51 -13.53 28.13 8.86
N PHE A 52 -14.82 28.02 8.55
CA PHE A 52 -15.74 29.16 8.58
C PHE A 52 -15.90 29.71 9.99
N ASN A 53 -16.12 28.85 10.98
CA ASN A 53 -16.23 29.28 12.37
C ASN A 53 -14.94 29.94 12.87
N PHE A 54 -13.77 29.40 12.50
CA PHE A 54 -12.47 30.00 12.81
C PHE A 54 -12.26 31.38 12.17
N LEU A 55 -12.71 31.58 10.93
CA LEU A 55 -12.53 32.84 10.22
C LEU A 55 -13.47 33.95 10.73
N PHE A 56 -14.62 33.59 11.30
CA PHE A 56 -15.63 34.52 11.79
C PHE A 56 -15.61 34.73 13.31
N ASP A 57 -15.14 33.76 14.09
CA ASP A 57 -15.04 33.81 15.54
C ASP A 57 -13.58 33.55 15.93
N HIS A 58 -12.92 34.52 16.58
CA HIS A 58 -11.48 34.48 16.93
C HIS A 58 -11.19 33.48 18.08
N GLY A 59 -11.67 32.25 17.97
CA GLY A 59 -11.39 31.17 18.92
C GLY A 59 -10.16 30.37 18.49
N ASP A 60 -9.33 30.00 19.47
CA ASP A 60 -8.03 29.29 19.37
C ASP A 60 -8.11 27.84 18.78
N HIS A 61 -8.93 27.57 17.77
CA HIS A 61 -9.18 26.22 17.21
C HIS A 61 -8.23 25.84 16.06
N HIS A 62 -6.95 26.23 16.13
CA HIS A 62 -5.96 25.87 15.10
C HIS A 62 -5.68 24.35 15.02
N PHE A 63 -5.89 23.64 16.13
CA PHE A 63 -5.57 22.22 16.27
C PHE A 63 -6.58 21.32 15.57
N GLU A 64 -7.87 21.60 15.72
CA GLU A 64 -8.98 20.79 15.17
C GLU A 64 -8.96 20.80 13.64
N LEU A 65 -8.70 21.97 13.05
CA LEU A 65 -8.56 22.14 11.61
C LEU A 65 -7.47 21.25 11.00
N SER A 66 -6.29 21.26 11.62
CA SER A 66 -5.11 20.51 11.13
C SER A 66 -5.37 19.00 11.19
N VAL A 67 -6.14 18.54 12.18
CA VAL A 67 -6.49 17.14 12.37
C VAL A 67 -7.36 16.61 11.21
N HIS A 68 -8.40 17.34 10.79
CA HIS A 68 -9.28 16.90 9.70
C HIS A 68 -8.53 16.78 8.36
N PHE A 69 -7.67 17.75 8.03
CA PHE A 69 -6.89 17.69 6.79
C PHE A 69 -5.90 16.51 6.79
N ILE A 70 -5.22 16.27 7.90
CA ILE A 70 -4.29 15.15 7.98
C ILE A 70 -5.02 13.81 7.95
N SER A 71 -6.21 13.72 8.57
CA SER A 71 -7.06 12.53 8.50
C SER A 71 -7.57 12.24 7.08
N ALA A 72 -7.92 13.28 6.31
CA ALA A 72 -8.30 13.16 4.91
C ALA A 72 -7.10 12.69 4.05
N ILE A 73 -5.91 13.27 4.24
CA ILE A 73 -4.68 12.87 3.54
C ILE A 73 -4.34 11.40 3.80
N ASP A 74 -4.46 10.95 5.05
CA ASP A 74 -4.24 9.56 5.45
C ASP A 74 -5.21 8.61 4.73
N SER A 75 -6.51 8.96 4.68
CA SER A 75 -7.52 8.19 3.95
C SER A 75 -7.21 8.09 2.45
N PHE A 76 -6.78 9.19 1.81
CA PHE A 76 -6.37 9.19 0.40
C PHE A 76 -5.12 8.35 0.16
N MET A 77 -4.16 8.38 1.07
CA MET A 77 -2.95 7.56 1.01
C MET A 77 -3.26 6.07 1.04
N VAL A 78 -4.05 5.64 2.03
CA VAL A 78 -4.49 4.25 2.13
C VAL A 78 -5.28 3.84 0.89
N ALA A 79 -6.15 4.71 0.37
CA ALA A 79 -6.89 4.45 -0.87
C ALA A 79 -5.96 4.22 -2.06
N VAL A 80 -4.98 5.11 -2.28
CA VAL A 80 -4.01 4.97 -3.38
C VAL A 80 -3.18 3.69 -3.23
N VAL A 81 -2.77 3.32 -2.01
CA VAL A 81 -2.06 2.05 -1.76
C VAL A 81 -2.94 0.87 -2.17
N MET A 82 -4.21 0.85 -1.74
CA MET A 82 -5.16 -0.19 -2.12
C MET A 82 -5.41 -0.20 -3.64
N PHE A 83 -5.49 0.96 -4.29
CA PHE A 83 -5.68 1.07 -5.74
C PHE A 83 -4.51 0.44 -6.51
N VAL A 84 -3.28 0.84 -6.17
CA VAL A 84 -2.06 0.31 -6.80
C VAL A 84 -1.95 -1.20 -6.57
N MET A 85 -2.30 -1.67 -5.38
CA MET A 85 -2.34 -3.09 -5.05
C MET A 85 -3.40 -3.85 -5.85
N GLY A 86 -4.60 -3.29 -5.98
CA GLY A 86 -5.69 -3.87 -6.76
C GLY A 86 -5.33 -4.00 -8.23
N ILE A 87 -4.75 -2.96 -8.83
CA ILE A 87 -4.29 -2.99 -10.23
C ILE A 87 -3.11 -3.95 -10.39
N GLY A 88 -2.14 -3.89 -9.48
CA GLY A 88 -0.96 -4.75 -9.58
C GLY A 88 -1.28 -6.24 -9.45
N LEU A 89 -2.25 -6.58 -8.61
CA LEU A 89 -2.78 -7.93 -8.50
C LEU A 89 -3.53 -8.35 -9.78
N PHE A 90 -4.26 -7.42 -10.40
CA PHE A 90 -4.94 -7.65 -11.68
C PHE A 90 -3.93 -7.91 -12.81
N GLU A 91 -2.91 -7.06 -12.96
CA GLU A 91 -1.92 -7.15 -14.03
C GLU A 91 -1.16 -8.49 -13.95
N LEU A 92 -0.70 -8.85 -12.75
CA LEU A 92 0.13 -10.03 -12.54
C LEU A 92 -0.61 -11.35 -12.80
N PHE A 93 -1.88 -11.45 -12.39
CA PHE A 93 -2.63 -12.71 -12.48
C PHE A 93 -3.59 -12.77 -13.67
N VAL A 94 -4.13 -11.63 -14.11
CA VAL A 94 -5.16 -11.56 -15.16
C VAL A 94 -4.56 -11.17 -16.51
N ASP A 95 -3.84 -10.05 -16.62
CA ASP A 95 -3.26 -9.54 -17.89
C ASP A 95 -1.78 -9.92 -18.07
N LYS A 96 -1.50 -11.23 -18.07
CA LYS A 96 -0.14 -11.76 -18.22
C LYS A 96 0.51 -11.42 -19.58
N ASN A 97 -0.29 -11.04 -20.58
CA ASN A 97 0.16 -10.73 -21.93
C ASN A 97 0.40 -9.24 -22.16
N GLN A 98 0.25 -8.39 -21.13
CA GLN A 98 0.43 -6.93 -21.19
C GLN A 98 -0.27 -6.31 -22.40
N SER A 99 -1.51 -6.75 -22.66
CA SER A 99 -2.28 -6.27 -23.81
C SER A 99 -2.77 -4.83 -23.62
N ILE A 100 -2.77 -4.36 -22.38
CA ILE A 100 -3.18 -3.02 -21.98
C ILE A 100 -1.93 -2.15 -21.79
N SER A 101 -1.92 -0.97 -22.44
CA SER A 101 -0.83 0.00 -22.30
C SER A 101 -0.91 0.72 -20.95
N TYR A 102 -0.28 0.16 -19.92
CA TYR A 102 -0.10 0.81 -18.64
C TYR A 102 1.05 1.83 -18.68
N PRO A 103 0.92 3.00 -18.02
CA PRO A 103 2.03 3.94 -17.87
C PRO A 103 3.17 3.29 -17.08
N HIS A 104 4.40 3.74 -17.32
CA HIS A 104 5.61 3.07 -16.82
C HIS A 104 5.65 2.92 -15.29
N TRP A 105 5.03 3.85 -14.55
CA TRP A 105 4.93 3.81 -13.09
C TRP A 105 3.93 2.76 -12.57
N LEU A 106 3.01 2.25 -13.40
CA LEU A 106 1.99 1.28 -12.99
C LEU A 106 2.27 -0.15 -13.48
N ARG A 107 3.10 -0.31 -14.51
CA ARG A 107 3.48 -1.61 -15.07
C ARG A 107 4.19 -2.52 -14.05
N ILE A 108 3.72 -3.74 -13.86
CA ILE A 108 4.20 -4.76 -12.92
C ILE A 108 4.43 -6.07 -13.69
N HIS A 109 5.68 -6.51 -13.79
CA HIS A 109 6.03 -7.71 -14.56
C HIS A 109 6.03 -8.98 -13.70
N ASP A 110 6.30 -8.86 -12.40
CA ASP A 110 6.34 -9.98 -11.46
C ASP A 110 5.85 -9.63 -10.04
N LEU A 111 5.84 -10.63 -9.15
CA LEU A 111 5.49 -10.48 -7.74
C LEU A 111 6.46 -9.57 -6.96
N ASN A 112 7.72 -9.47 -7.38
CA ASN A 112 8.74 -8.64 -6.76
C ASN A 112 8.54 -7.16 -7.11
N ASP A 113 8.18 -6.83 -8.34
CA ASP A 113 7.75 -5.50 -8.77
C ASP A 113 6.53 -5.03 -7.97
N LEU A 114 5.54 -5.93 -7.77
CA LEU A 114 4.37 -5.64 -6.94
C LEU A 114 4.78 -5.34 -5.50
N LYS A 115 5.66 -6.18 -4.93
CA LYS A 115 6.19 -6.03 -3.59
C LYS A 115 6.95 -4.72 -3.41
N GLU A 116 7.76 -4.31 -4.38
CA GLU A 116 8.51 -3.05 -4.33
C GLU A 116 7.58 -1.84 -4.30
N LYS A 117 6.55 -1.82 -5.15
CA LYS A 117 5.53 -0.74 -5.13
C LYS A 117 4.73 -0.72 -3.83
N LEU A 118 4.38 -1.90 -3.30
CA LEU A 118 3.70 -2.04 -2.00
C LEU A 118 4.55 -1.47 -0.87
N ILE A 119 5.84 -1.85 -0.81
CA ILE A 119 6.76 -1.35 0.22
C ILE A 119 6.92 0.16 0.09
N ALA A 120 7.11 0.68 -1.13
CA ALA A 120 7.21 2.11 -1.37
C ALA A 120 5.97 2.86 -0.86
N ALA A 121 4.77 2.38 -1.17
CA ALA A 121 3.53 2.99 -0.73
C ALA A 121 3.33 2.89 0.80
N ALA A 122 3.63 1.74 1.39
CA ALA A 122 3.54 1.51 2.84
C ALA A 122 4.48 2.43 3.64
N VAL A 123 5.70 2.68 3.14
CA VAL A 123 6.63 3.63 3.74
C VAL A 123 6.02 5.04 3.79
N VAL A 124 5.35 5.48 2.72
CA VAL A 124 4.71 6.80 2.72
C VAL A 124 3.58 6.89 3.74
N VAL A 125 2.75 5.84 3.87
CA VAL A 125 1.70 5.78 4.91
C VAL A 125 2.31 5.92 6.30
N ILE A 126 3.36 5.15 6.62
CA ILE A 126 4.05 5.23 7.93
C ILE A 126 4.54 6.66 8.21
N VAL A 127 5.13 7.33 7.22
CA VAL A 127 5.61 8.72 7.33
C VAL A 127 4.47 9.68 7.65
N ILE A 128 3.33 9.55 6.97
CA ILE A 128 2.17 10.43 7.17
C ILE A 128 1.48 10.16 8.51
N THR A 129 1.35 8.90 8.93
CA THR A 129 0.85 8.55 10.26
C THR A 129 1.74 9.15 11.36
N PHE A 130 3.06 9.11 11.18
CA PHE A 130 3.99 9.74 12.12
C PHE A 130 3.85 11.26 12.13
N LEU A 131 3.72 11.90 10.96
CA LEU A 131 3.48 13.33 10.85
C LEU A 131 2.16 13.74 11.54
N LYS A 132 1.08 12.95 11.36
CA LYS A 132 -0.19 13.13 12.05
C LYS A 132 -0.02 13.16 13.56
N HIS A 133 0.74 12.21 14.09
CA HIS A 133 1.01 12.12 15.52
C HIS A 133 1.86 13.28 16.06
N ILE A 134 2.78 13.83 15.25
CA ILE A 134 3.55 15.05 15.58
C ILE A 134 2.66 16.30 15.58
N VAL A 135 1.67 16.38 14.69
CA VAL A 135 0.76 17.54 14.66
C VAL A 135 -0.24 17.46 15.81
N MET A 136 -0.70 16.25 16.17
CA MET A 136 -1.60 15.99 17.30
C MET A 136 -0.92 16.06 18.67
N TRP A 137 0.26 16.66 18.76
CA TRP A 137 1.16 16.44 19.88
C TRP A 137 0.68 17.10 21.17
N GLU A 138 0.24 16.28 22.13
CA GLU A 138 -0.04 16.70 23.51
C GLU A 138 1.12 16.38 24.47
N ASN A 139 1.79 15.23 24.33
CA ASN A 139 2.84 14.75 25.25
C ASN A 139 4.17 14.37 24.57
N PRO A 140 5.32 14.99 24.92
CA PRO A 140 6.62 14.73 24.28
C PRO A 140 7.15 13.32 24.38
N LEU A 141 6.83 12.63 25.47
CA LEU A 141 7.29 11.25 25.69
C LEU A 141 6.51 10.25 24.83
N GLU A 142 5.21 10.47 24.61
CA GLU A 142 4.38 9.54 23.84
C GLU A 142 4.79 9.53 22.37
N THR A 143 5.05 10.69 21.78
CA THR A 143 5.55 10.80 20.40
C THR A 143 6.93 10.16 20.25
N LEU A 144 7.80 10.28 21.25
CA LEU A 144 9.10 9.60 21.24
C LEU A 144 8.95 8.08 21.29
N TYR A 145 8.04 7.55 22.12
CA TYR A 145 7.75 6.12 22.17
C TYR A 145 7.14 5.61 20.86
N PHE A 146 6.21 6.36 20.26
CA PHE A 146 5.60 6.02 18.98
C PHE A 146 6.63 6.00 17.84
N GLY A 147 7.45 7.04 17.73
CA GLY A 147 8.54 7.09 16.75
C GLY A 147 9.59 6.00 16.97
N GLY A 148 9.94 5.73 18.23
CA GLY A 148 10.86 4.66 18.63
C GLY A 148 10.34 3.27 18.24
N ALA A 149 9.04 3.00 18.44
CA ALA A 149 8.42 1.74 18.05
C ALA A 149 8.48 1.53 16.53
N ILE A 150 8.14 2.55 15.74
CA ILE A 150 8.23 2.51 14.27
C ILE A 150 9.67 2.25 13.83
N ALA A 151 10.64 2.95 14.43
CA ALA A 151 12.06 2.79 14.09
C ALA A 151 12.55 1.35 14.35
N ILE A 152 12.14 0.73 15.45
CA ILE A 152 12.48 -0.66 15.77
C ILE A 152 11.88 -1.63 14.74
N VAL A 153 10.63 -1.42 14.31
CA VAL A 153 9.97 -2.24 13.28
C VAL A 153 10.72 -2.13 11.95
N ILE A 154 11.02 -0.91 11.50
CA ILE A 154 11.76 -0.68 10.25
C ILE A 154 13.16 -1.30 10.31
N LEU A 155 13.86 -1.14 11.44
CA LEU A 155 15.19 -1.71 11.64
C LEU A 155 15.15 -3.24 11.61
N SER A 156 14.14 -3.84 12.23
CA SER A 156 13.91 -5.30 12.22
C SER A 156 13.66 -5.82 10.80
N ILE A 157 12.81 -5.15 10.03
CA ILE A 157 12.51 -5.51 8.64
C ILE A 157 13.75 -5.33 7.75
N THR A 158 14.51 -4.25 7.94
CA THR A 158 15.72 -3.96 7.16
C THR A 158 16.81 -5.00 7.43
N LEU A 159 17.03 -5.37 8.69
CA LEU A 159 17.96 -6.43 9.06
C LEU A 159 17.54 -7.79 8.51
N PHE A 160 16.25 -8.14 8.64
CA PHE A 160 15.70 -9.39 8.07
C PHE A 160 15.89 -9.42 6.55
N SER A 161 15.53 -8.34 5.85
CA SER A 161 15.71 -8.23 4.40
C SER A 161 17.18 -8.38 4.01
N LYS A 162 18.10 -7.72 4.73
CA LYS A 162 19.54 -7.82 4.43
C LYS A 162 20.10 -9.22 4.68
N LEU A 163 19.64 -9.92 5.72
CA LEU A 163 20.07 -11.27 6.03
C LEU A 163 19.51 -12.30 5.03
N VAL A 164 18.23 -12.19 4.69
CA VAL A 164 17.55 -13.13 3.80
C VAL A 164 17.88 -12.82 2.34
N VAL A 165 17.62 -11.61 1.87
CA VAL A 165 17.79 -11.21 0.45
C VAL A 165 19.26 -11.03 0.10
N GLY A 166 20.09 -10.54 1.03
CA GLY A 166 21.53 -10.40 0.82
C GLY A 166 22.24 -11.73 0.57
N THR A 167 21.66 -12.84 1.05
CA THR A 167 22.19 -14.20 0.83
C THR A 167 21.91 -14.69 -0.60
N ASP A 168 20.76 -14.34 -1.18
CA ASP A 168 20.38 -14.74 -2.54
C ASP A 168 21.14 -13.97 -3.63
N ALA A 169 21.38 -12.68 -3.41
CA ALA A 169 22.18 -11.86 -4.32
C ALA A 169 23.65 -12.30 -4.39
N LYS A 170 24.19 -12.81 -3.28
CA LYS A 170 25.56 -13.33 -3.21
C LYS A 170 25.69 -14.69 -3.91
N LYS A 171 24.71 -15.59 -3.76
CA LYS A 171 24.70 -16.89 -4.45
C LYS A 171 24.59 -16.77 -5.96
N ARG A 172 23.71 -15.89 -6.49
CA ARG A 172 23.59 -15.72 -7.96
C ARG A 172 24.89 -15.30 -8.63
N LYS A 173 25.64 -14.37 -8.02
CA LYS A 173 26.95 -13.94 -8.56
C LYS A 173 27.98 -15.06 -8.59
N GLU A 174 27.91 -16.02 -7.67
CA GLU A 174 28.82 -17.17 -7.59
C GLU A 174 28.48 -18.26 -8.63
N TYR A 175 27.23 -18.34 -9.09
CA TYR A 175 26.83 -19.22 -10.20
C TYR A 175 27.12 -18.62 -11.59
N GLU A 176 27.15 -17.30 -11.73
CA GLU A 176 27.51 -16.62 -12.99
C GLU A 176 29.04 -16.51 -13.21
N THR A 177 29.85 -16.82 -12.18
CA THR A 177 31.33 -16.83 -12.25
C THR A 177 31.94 -18.22 -12.35
N LYS A 178 31.12 -19.27 -12.50
CA LYS A 178 31.54 -20.65 -12.81
C LYS A 178 31.01 -21.07 -14.18
#